data_AF-A0A6P2AXG4-F1
#
_entry.id   AF-A0A6P2AXG4-F1
#
_cell.length_a   1.000
_cell.length_b   1.000
_cell.length_c   1.000
_cell.angle_alpha   90.00
_cell.angle_beta   90.00
_cell.angle_gamma   90.00
#
_symmetry.space_group_name_H-M   'P 1'
#
loop_
_entity.id
_entity.type
_entity.pdbx_description
1 polymer ?
#
loop_
_entity_poly.entity_id
_entity_poly.type
_entity_poly.pdbx_seq_one_letter_code
_entity_poly.pdbx_strand_id
1 'polypeptide(L)'
;MSFTGKATYSGGPGLPEIAEDVSDIISIVSPYETPLLDHLGDPTRAATSTMHEWLEDTLLPNQDKIDDTLITSPESQESFNVVNGDRFRVGDQIMMKNAEEIMLVTNITGETLAVQRNYGGTPTTNLEHDATLLIIGNAALEGAGKPETRFTVRQRLQNYTQIFTAGLEVSGSQLAVNTIGVADELDYQKQERLRELLRDLENSVINGIDPGDDPEGSGTTRRTMRGIRAWIESNIFSPGVDDMPEGDDGALNEELLNAALRAIWEQSSGSIDTIVCGGFQKRKINQFIASGQRFVEKDAHYQSMVDVYESDFGVCRVVMSRWVPQDALLLLDSSRIDIMPLAGRSFHYKPLASTGDSECGQIIGEYTMELRNENAHGLITGLDV
;
A
#
# COMPACT_ATOMS: atom_id res chain seq x y z
N MET A 1 11.03 13.24 -57.16
CA MET A 1 10.81 13.53 -55.72
C MET A 1 11.57 12.46 -54.95
N SER A 2 12.83 12.72 -54.64
CA SER A 2 13.69 11.80 -53.90
C SER A 2 13.29 11.77 -52.43
N PHE A 3 13.08 10.57 -51.91
CA PHE A 3 12.80 10.26 -50.52
C PHE A 3 13.89 10.85 -49.61
N THR A 4 13.57 11.89 -48.83
CA THR A 4 14.43 12.42 -47.75
C THR A 4 13.89 11.93 -46.41
N GLY A 5 13.88 10.62 -46.22
CA GLY A 5 13.55 9.98 -44.94
C GLY A 5 14.84 9.42 -44.35
N LYS A 6 15.39 10.12 -43.34
CA LYS A 6 16.45 9.58 -42.49
C LYS A 6 15.85 8.35 -41.79
N ALA A 7 16.26 7.15 -42.19
CA ALA A 7 15.71 5.91 -41.66
C ALA A 7 16.64 5.34 -40.60
N THR A 8 16.07 4.85 -39.50
CA THR A 8 16.75 4.47 -38.25
C THR A 8 17.86 3.42 -38.43
N TYR A 9 17.87 2.66 -39.53
CA TYR A 9 18.89 1.65 -39.81
C TYR A 9 20.23 2.21 -40.33
N SER A 10 20.33 3.50 -40.70
CA SER A 10 21.58 4.08 -41.23
C SER A 10 22.51 4.68 -40.16
N GLY A 11 22.14 4.60 -38.88
CA GLY A 11 22.82 5.29 -37.79
C GLY A 11 23.89 4.50 -37.05
N GLY A 12 24.06 3.21 -37.35
CA GLY A 12 24.89 2.32 -36.53
C GLY A 12 24.30 2.12 -35.11
N PRO A 13 24.97 1.30 -34.27
CA PRO A 13 24.48 0.98 -32.92
C PRO A 13 24.54 2.17 -31.93
N GLY A 14 25.26 3.25 -32.26
CA GLY A 14 25.39 4.45 -31.42
C GLY A 14 24.67 5.65 -32.02
N LEU A 15 23.35 5.57 -32.14
CA LEU A 15 22.54 6.71 -32.60
C LEU A 15 22.42 7.76 -31.47
N PRO A 16 23.02 8.96 -31.59
CA PRO A 16 22.98 9.98 -30.54
C PRO A 16 21.60 10.62 -30.34
N GLU A 17 20.63 10.29 -31.20
CA GLU A 17 19.23 10.75 -31.13
C GLU A 17 18.34 9.79 -30.29
N ILE A 18 18.83 8.59 -29.96
CA ILE A 18 18.14 7.61 -29.14
C ILE A 18 18.70 7.71 -27.72
N ALA A 19 17.82 7.96 -26.74
CA ALA A 19 18.22 7.87 -25.35
C ALA A 19 18.65 6.43 -25.06
N GLU A 20 19.86 6.24 -24.53
CA GLU A 20 20.32 4.94 -24.06
C GLU A 20 19.41 4.50 -22.92
N ASP A 21 18.57 3.50 -23.19
CA ASP A 21 17.76 2.85 -22.18
C ASP A 21 18.68 2.00 -21.31
N VAL A 22 18.85 2.40 -20.06
CA VAL A 22 19.68 1.69 -19.07
C VAL A 22 18.92 0.55 -18.39
N SER A 23 17.72 0.19 -18.89
CA SER A 23 16.89 -0.91 -18.37
C SER A 23 17.62 -2.26 -18.28
N ASP A 24 18.47 -2.61 -19.24
CA ASP A 24 19.25 -3.87 -19.21
C ASP A 24 20.26 -3.91 -18.03
N ILE A 25 20.73 -2.75 -17.57
CA ILE A 25 21.64 -2.61 -16.42
C ILE A 25 20.88 -2.69 -15.08
N ILE A 26 19.57 -2.40 -15.07
CA ILE A 26 18.72 -2.51 -13.87
C ILE A 26 18.70 -3.97 -13.36
N SER A 27 18.83 -4.96 -14.25
CA SER A 27 18.89 -6.39 -13.88
C SER A 27 20.10 -6.80 -13.03
N ILE A 28 21.12 -5.94 -12.90
CA ILE A 28 22.32 -6.16 -12.07
C ILE A 28 22.20 -5.49 -10.70
N VAL A 29 21.19 -4.64 -10.49
CA VAL A 29 20.89 -4.11 -9.16
C VAL A 29 20.47 -5.27 -8.28
N SER A 30 21.29 -5.51 -7.26
CA SER A 30 21.13 -6.61 -6.33
C SER A 30 19.75 -6.56 -5.66
N PRO A 31 18.98 -7.68 -5.63
CA PRO A 31 17.71 -7.78 -4.89
C PRO A 31 17.82 -7.40 -3.39
N TYR A 32 19.04 -7.27 -2.86
CA TYR A 32 19.29 -6.81 -1.50
C TYR A 32 19.21 -5.29 -1.32
N GLU A 33 19.33 -4.50 -2.38
CA GLU A 33 19.31 -3.03 -2.30
C GLU A 33 17.91 -2.46 -2.44
N THR A 34 17.08 -3.07 -3.32
CA THR A 34 15.69 -2.64 -3.57
C THR A 34 14.67 -3.80 -3.51
N PRO A 35 14.58 -4.53 -2.38
CA PRO A 35 13.78 -5.75 -2.26
C PRO A 35 12.28 -5.55 -2.48
N LEU A 36 11.71 -4.39 -2.10
CA LEU A 36 10.30 -4.11 -2.32
C LEU A 36 10.00 -3.83 -3.80
N LEU A 37 10.87 -3.08 -4.49
CA LEU A 37 10.70 -2.79 -5.92
C LEU A 37 10.78 -4.08 -6.75
N ASP A 38 11.74 -4.95 -6.42
CA ASP A 38 11.89 -6.26 -7.08
C ASP A 38 10.65 -7.14 -6.87
N HIS A 39 10.06 -7.12 -5.67
CA HIS A 39 8.85 -7.90 -5.36
C HIS A 39 7.59 -7.36 -6.04
N LEU A 40 7.42 -6.04 -6.13
CA LEU A 40 6.29 -5.43 -6.83
C LEU A 40 6.40 -5.56 -8.36
N GLY A 41 7.63 -5.66 -8.88
CA GLY A 41 7.90 -5.84 -10.29
C GLY A 41 7.66 -4.60 -11.14
N ASP A 42 7.68 -4.79 -12.46
CA ASP A 42 7.50 -3.70 -13.42
C ASP A 42 6.03 -3.24 -13.47
N PRO A 43 5.79 -1.92 -13.53
CA PRO A 43 4.44 -1.40 -13.60
C PRO A 43 3.76 -1.77 -14.92
N THR A 44 2.48 -2.09 -14.83
CA THR A 44 1.65 -2.37 -16.02
C THR A 44 1.44 -1.15 -16.92
N ARG A 45 1.62 0.06 -16.39
CA ARG A 45 1.39 1.34 -17.09
C ARG A 45 2.33 2.43 -16.59
N ALA A 46 2.60 3.41 -17.46
CA ALA A 46 3.31 4.63 -17.10
C ALA A 46 2.32 5.76 -16.74
N ALA A 47 2.73 6.68 -15.88
CA ALA A 47 1.97 7.90 -15.60
C ALA A 47 2.02 8.84 -16.81
N THR A 48 0.91 9.49 -17.15
CA THR A 48 0.81 10.38 -18.32
C THR A 48 0.85 11.86 -17.95
N SER A 49 0.75 12.18 -16.66
CA SER A 49 0.69 13.52 -16.10
C SER A 49 1.54 13.60 -14.85
N THR A 50 2.03 14.81 -14.52
CA THR A 50 2.81 15.04 -13.29
C THR A 50 1.97 14.88 -12.02
N MET A 51 0.66 15.06 -12.16
CA MET A 51 -0.35 14.67 -11.19
C MET A 51 -1.02 13.41 -11.72
N HIS A 52 -0.75 12.28 -11.07
CA HIS A 52 -1.33 10.98 -11.41
C HIS A 52 -2.60 10.80 -10.60
N GLU A 53 -3.72 10.59 -11.28
CA GLU A 53 -5.03 10.46 -10.66
C GLU A 53 -5.64 9.10 -11.00
N TRP A 54 -6.34 8.52 -10.03
CA TRP A 54 -7.19 7.36 -10.24
C TRP A 54 -8.54 7.55 -9.55
N LEU A 55 -9.52 6.78 -9.99
CA LEU A 55 -10.86 6.79 -9.41
C LEU A 55 -11.03 5.55 -8.55
N GLU A 56 -11.54 5.77 -7.35
CA GLU A 56 -12.01 4.71 -6.47
C GLU A 56 -13.52 4.82 -6.30
N ASP A 57 -14.15 3.66 -6.18
CA ASP A 57 -15.58 3.55 -5.91
C ASP A 57 -15.73 2.51 -4.81
N THR A 58 -16.63 2.78 -3.88
CA THR A 58 -16.95 1.85 -2.80
C THR A 58 -18.29 1.20 -3.08
N LEU A 59 -18.49 0.02 -2.53
CA LEU A 59 -19.83 -0.55 -2.46
C LEU A 59 -20.61 0.14 -1.35
N LEU A 60 -21.94 0.06 -1.43
CA LEU A 60 -22.78 0.54 -0.34
C LEU A 60 -22.40 -0.21 0.94
N PRO A 61 -22.12 0.51 2.04
CA PRO A 61 -21.73 -0.11 3.30
C PRO A 61 -22.88 -0.99 3.80
N ASN A 62 -22.52 -2.18 4.25
CA ASN A 62 -23.42 -3.18 4.83
C ASN A 62 -23.29 -3.25 6.37
N GLN A 63 -22.54 -2.33 6.96
CA GLN A 63 -22.35 -2.23 8.41
C GLN A 63 -22.44 -0.78 8.86
N ASP A 64 -22.81 -0.57 10.12
CA ASP A 64 -22.78 0.71 10.80
C ASP A 64 -22.62 0.50 12.32
N LYS A 65 -22.60 1.56 13.13
CA LYS A 65 -22.55 1.46 14.59
C LYS A 65 -23.78 2.11 15.23
N ILE A 66 -24.17 1.60 16.39
CA ILE A 66 -25.17 2.26 17.25
C ILE A 66 -24.51 3.47 17.91
N ASP A 67 -25.11 4.65 17.72
CA ASP A 67 -24.68 5.91 18.33
C ASP A 67 -25.77 6.45 19.27
N ASP A 68 -26.11 5.63 20.28
CA ASP A 68 -27.14 6.00 21.25
C ASP A 68 -26.65 5.81 22.68
N THR A 69 -26.23 6.91 23.30
CA THR A 69 -25.84 6.96 24.72
C THR A 69 -27.03 7.04 25.68
N LEU A 70 -28.26 7.17 25.14
CA LEU A 70 -29.50 7.33 25.90
C LEU A 70 -30.34 6.06 25.93
N ILE A 71 -29.76 4.89 25.63
CA ILE A 71 -30.43 3.60 25.76
C ILE A 71 -30.81 3.38 27.23
N THR A 72 -32.12 3.41 27.50
CA THR A 72 -32.67 3.25 28.86
C THR A 72 -33.26 1.87 29.11
N SER A 73 -33.54 1.11 28.05
CA SER A 73 -34.06 -0.26 28.12
C SER A 73 -33.39 -1.14 27.06
N PRO A 74 -32.14 -1.60 27.29
CA PRO A 74 -31.33 -2.28 26.27
C PRO A 74 -31.99 -3.49 25.59
N GLU A 75 -32.76 -4.29 26.33
CA GLU A 75 -33.40 -5.52 25.83
C GLU A 75 -34.70 -5.28 25.05
N SER A 76 -35.33 -4.11 25.20
CA SER A 76 -36.70 -3.87 24.70
C SER A 76 -36.88 -2.56 23.95
N GLN A 77 -35.85 -1.73 23.87
CA GLN A 77 -35.92 -0.46 23.16
C GLN A 77 -36.04 -0.72 21.66
N GLU A 78 -37.09 -0.15 21.06
CA GLU A 78 -37.47 -0.32 19.65
C GLU A 78 -37.01 0.86 18.78
N SER A 79 -36.35 1.86 19.36
CA SER A 79 -35.83 3.02 18.65
C SER A 79 -34.47 3.41 19.19
N PHE A 80 -33.48 3.53 18.33
CA PHE A 80 -32.13 3.96 18.71
C PHE A 80 -31.46 4.70 17.55
N ASN A 81 -30.46 5.50 17.87
CA ASN A 81 -29.67 6.22 16.88
C ASN A 81 -28.52 5.36 16.35
N VAL A 82 -28.20 5.55 15.08
CA VAL A 82 -27.03 4.98 14.40
C VAL A 82 -26.19 6.10 13.81
N VAL A 83 -24.92 5.84 13.55
CA VAL A 83 -24.01 6.86 13.00
C VAL A 83 -24.47 7.35 11.62
N ASN A 84 -25.02 6.45 10.77
CA ASN A 84 -25.39 6.77 9.39
C ASN A 84 -26.75 6.11 9.03
N GLY A 85 -27.85 6.80 9.32
CA GLY A 85 -29.21 6.30 9.05
C GLY A 85 -29.52 6.06 7.56
N ASP A 86 -28.83 6.74 6.66
CA ASP A 86 -28.93 6.59 5.20
C ASP A 86 -28.37 5.26 4.66
N ARG A 87 -27.63 4.52 5.50
CA ARG A 87 -27.16 3.17 5.17
C ARG A 87 -28.28 2.13 5.19
N PHE A 88 -29.35 2.40 5.93
CA PHE A 88 -30.46 1.49 6.17
C PHE A 88 -31.65 1.82 5.29
N ARG A 89 -32.52 0.84 5.07
CA ARG A 89 -33.83 0.99 4.44
C ARG A 89 -34.90 0.32 5.27
N VAL A 90 -36.13 0.84 5.14
CA VAL A 90 -37.31 0.17 5.71
C VAL A 90 -37.43 -1.22 5.10
N GLY A 91 -37.63 -2.23 5.95
CA GLY A 91 -37.64 -3.63 5.58
C GLY A 91 -36.27 -4.30 5.64
N ASP A 92 -35.19 -3.60 5.98
CA ASP A 92 -33.90 -4.24 6.20
C ASP A 92 -33.93 -5.11 7.46
N GLN A 93 -33.45 -6.34 7.33
CA GLN A 93 -33.10 -7.18 8.47
C GLN A 93 -31.68 -6.80 8.90
N ILE A 94 -31.54 -6.49 10.18
CA ILE A 94 -30.27 -6.09 10.79
C ILE A 94 -29.99 -6.97 11.99
N MET A 95 -28.72 -7.12 12.33
CA MET A 95 -28.28 -7.84 13.52
C MET A 95 -27.08 -7.11 14.13
N MET A 96 -26.90 -7.22 15.44
CA MET A 96 -25.64 -6.83 16.06
C MET A 96 -24.57 -7.87 15.73
N LYS A 97 -23.33 -7.44 15.45
CA LYS A 97 -22.22 -8.34 15.16
C LYS A 97 -22.04 -9.30 16.34
N ASN A 98 -21.96 -10.60 16.05
CA ASN A 98 -21.89 -11.69 17.04
C ASN A 98 -23.13 -11.88 17.94
N ALA A 99 -24.25 -11.22 17.66
CA ALA A 99 -25.52 -11.46 18.35
C ALA A 99 -26.41 -12.44 17.56
N GLU A 100 -27.31 -13.12 18.26
CA GLU A 100 -28.32 -13.99 17.64
C GLU A 100 -29.61 -13.24 17.28
N GLU A 101 -29.81 -12.04 17.82
CA GLU A 101 -31.01 -11.25 17.57
C GLU A 101 -31.02 -10.70 16.14
N ILE A 102 -32.11 -10.98 15.43
CA ILE A 102 -32.46 -10.30 14.19
C ILE A 102 -33.52 -9.26 14.51
N MET A 103 -33.31 -8.04 14.02
CA MET A 103 -34.25 -6.94 14.11
C MET A 103 -34.70 -6.53 12.70
N LEU A 104 -35.96 -6.12 12.56
CA LEU A 104 -36.48 -5.61 11.29
C LEU A 104 -36.64 -4.10 11.36
N VAL A 105 -36.05 -3.36 10.44
CA VAL A 105 -36.21 -1.90 10.34
C VAL A 105 -37.63 -1.57 9.87
N THR A 106 -38.40 -0.87 10.69
CA THR A 106 -39.80 -0.50 10.43
C THR A 106 -39.95 0.95 9.98
N ASN A 107 -39.10 1.84 10.47
CA ASN A 107 -39.07 3.25 10.06
C ASN A 107 -37.68 3.84 10.27
N ILE A 108 -37.36 4.89 9.52
CA ILE A 108 -36.09 5.62 9.61
C ILE A 108 -36.43 7.11 9.64
N THR A 109 -35.89 7.85 10.60
CA THR A 109 -36.03 9.31 10.68
C THR A 109 -34.67 9.93 10.96
N GLY A 110 -33.99 10.39 9.91
CA GLY A 110 -32.60 10.83 10.01
C GLY A 110 -31.72 9.66 10.44
N GLU A 111 -31.02 9.82 11.56
CA GLU A 111 -30.15 8.82 12.19
C GLU A 111 -30.90 7.86 13.14
N THR A 112 -32.19 8.12 13.43
CA THR A 112 -32.98 7.27 14.32
C THR A 112 -33.63 6.13 13.54
N LEU A 113 -33.29 4.89 13.91
CA LEU A 113 -33.96 3.68 13.42
C LEU A 113 -35.07 3.27 14.38
N ALA A 114 -36.25 3.00 13.86
CA ALA A 114 -37.30 2.28 14.58
C ALA A 114 -37.32 0.83 14.10
N VAL A 115 -37.16 -0.12 15.01
CA VAL A 115 -37.00 -1.54 14.71
C VAL A 115 -38.02 -2.39 15.45
N GLN A 116 -38.44 -3.48 14.82
CA GLN A 116 -39.11 -4.57 15.50
C GLN A 116 -38.04 -5.50 16.07
N ARG A 117 -38.02 -5.63 17.40
CA ARG A 117 -37.15 -6.55 18.16
C ARG A 117 -37.62 -8.00 18.03
N ASN A 118 -36.73 -8.96 18.32
CA ASN A 118 -37.07 -10.40 18.33
C ASN A 118 -37.74 -10.84 17.01
N TYR A 119 -37.22 -10.37 15.88
CA TYR A 119 -37.80 -10.71 14.59
C TYR A 119 -37.57 -12.20 14.32
N GLY A 120 -38.61 -12.90 13.88
CA GLY A 120 -38.55 -14.35 13.63
C GLY A 120 -38.46 -15.23 14.89
N GLY A 121 -38.70 -14.68 16.10
CA GLY A 121 -38.60 -15.45 17.34
C GLY A 121 -37.18 -15.57 17.89
N THR A 122 -36.26 -14.70 17.44
CA THR A 122 -34.86 -14.67 17.88
C THR A 122 -34.71 -14.10 19.29
N PRO A 123 -33.80 -14.65 20.13
CA PRO A 123 -33.63 -14.15 21.50
C PRO A 123 -33.16 -12.68 21.48
N THR A 124 -33.68 -11.87 22.40
CA THR A 124 -33.30 -10.45 22.52
C THR A 124 -31.90 -10.32 23.08
N THR A 125 -31.12 -9.39 22.52
CA THR A 125 -29.77 -9.02 22.95
C THR A 125 -29.77 -7.59 23.49
N ASN A 126 -28.88 -7.27 24.44
CA ASN A 126 -28.75 -5.88 24.90
C ASN A 126 -28.24 -5.00 23.76
N LEU A 127 -28.96 -3.90 23.50
CA LEU A 127 -28.41 -2.81 22.70
C LEU A 127 -27.34 -2.09 23.52
N GLU A 128 -26.17 -1.90 22.93
CA GLU A 128 -25.06 -1.17 23.51
C GLU A 128 -24.61 -0.07 22.56
N HIS A 129 -24.23 1.08 23.11
CA HIS A 129 -23.55 2.12 22.35
C HIS A 129 -22.26 1.57 21.73
N ASP A 130 -21.90 2.03 20.53
CA ASP A 130 -20.78 1.55 19.70
C ASP A 130 -20.87 0.11 19.20
N ALA A 131 -21.94 -0.63 19.52
CA ALA A 131 -22.13 -1.96 18.97
C ALA A 131 -22.27 -1.90 17.44
N THR A 132 -21.54 -2.78 16.75
CA THR A 132 -21.55 -2.85 15.28
C THR A 132 -22.83 -3.55 14.81
N LEU A 133 -23.57 -2.90 13.91
CA LEU A 133 -24.74 -3.44 13.23
C LEU A 133 -24.37 -3.92 11.83
N LEU A 134 -24.80 -5.13 11.50
CA LEU A 134 -24.73 -5.73 10.17
C LEU A 134 -26.10 -5.65 9.51
N ILE A 135 -26.13 -5.17 8.26
CA ILE A 135 -27.29 -5.22 7.38
C ILE A 135 -27.25 -6.58 6.65
N ILE A 136 -28.19 -7.47 6.98
CA ILE A 136 -28.31 -8.79 6.36
C ILE A 136 -28.89 -8.63 4.94
N GLY A 137 -29.94 -7.83 4.82
CA GLY A 137 -30.58 -7.56 3.53
C GLY A 137 -32.01 -7.05 3.66
N ASN A 138 -32.52 -6.51 2.56
CA ASN A 138 -33.89 -5.98 2.50
C ASN A 138 -34.92 -7.08 2.26
N ALA A 139 -35.95 -7.14 3.11
CA ALA A 139 -37.12 -8.00 2.95
C ALA A 139 -38.25 -7.23 2.25
N ALA A 140 -38.22 -7.20 0.91
CA ALA A 140 -39.23 -6.53 0.12
C ALA A 140 -40.59 -7.27 0.19
N LEU A 141 -41.69 -6.51 0.24
CA LEU A 141 -43.04 -7.06 0.22
C LEU A 141 -43.41 -7.58 -1.18
N GLU A 142 -44.19 -8.66 -1.24
CA GLU A 142 -44.70 -9.21 -2.50
C GLU A 142 -45.60 -8.18 -3.22
N GLY A 143 -45.30 -7.89 -4.48
CA GLY A 143 -46.03 -6.91 -5.28
C GLY A 143 -45.66 -5.44 -5.00
N ALA A 144 -44.66 -5.17 -4.16
CA ALA A 144 -44.15 -3.81 -3.95
C ALA A 144 -43.54 -3.22 -5.22
N GLY A 145 -43.58 -1.88 -5.31
CA GLY A 145 -42.87 -1.14 -6.36
C GLY A 145 -41.34 -1.29 -6.25
N LYS A 146 -40.62 -0.76 -7.23
CA LYS A 146 -39.14 -0.76 -7.20
C LYS A 146 -38.64 -0.04 -5.93
N PRO A 147 -37.56 -0.52 -5.28
CA PRO A 147 -36.95 0.18 -4.15
C PRO A 147 -36.32 1.51 -4.59
N GLU A 148 -36.10 2.41 -3.64
CA GLU A 148 -35.39 3.67 -3.89
C GLU A 148 -33.96 3.41 -4.37
N THR A 149 -33.53 4.10 -5.42
CA THR A 149 -32.19 3.93 -5.96
C THR A 149 -31.14 4.50 -5.00
N ARG A 150 -30.18 3.68 -4.57
CA ARG A 150 -28.96 4.14 -3.88
C ARG A 150 -27.81 4.18 -4.89
N PHE A 151 -26.88 5.10 -4.67
CA PHE A 151 -25.69 5.26 -5.49
C PHE A 151 -24.52 5.62 -4.57
N THR A 152 -23.33 5.16 -4.94
CA THR A 152 -22.07 5.67 -4.40
C THR A 152 -21.51 6.67 -5.39
N VAL A 153 -20.63 7.54 -4.89
CA VAL A 153 -19.94 8.53 -5.72
C VAL A 153 -18.48 8.13 -5.78
N ARG A 154 -17.94 8.12 -7.00
CA ARG A 154 -16.53 7.86 -7.22
C ARG A 154 -15.70 8.99 -6.63
N GLN A 155 -14.72 8.62 -5.83
CA GLN A 155 -13.73 9.56 -5.31
C GLN A 155 -12.51 9.55 -6.21
N ARG A 156 -11.91 10.73 -6.37
CA ARG A 156 -10.67 10.88 -7.10
C ARG A 156 -9.52 10.95 -6.11
N LEU A 157 -8.60 10.00 -6.22
CA LEU A 157 -7.34 10.02 -5.50
C LEU A 157 -6.24 10.49 -6.45
N GLN A 158 -5.20 11.06 -5.87
CA GLN A 158 -4.09 11.61 -6.63
C GLN A 158 -2.77 11.42 -5.90
N ASN A 159 -1.70 11.30 -6.69
CA ASN A 159 -0.32 11.42 -6.21
C ASN A 159 0.48 12.27 -7.20
N TYR A 160 1.56 12.86 -6.72
CA TYR A 160 2.47 13.64 -7.55
C TYR A 160 3.69 12.81 -7.95
N THR A 161 4.25 13.17 -9.09
CA THR A 161 5.50 12.61 -9.60
C THR A 161 6.70 13.31 -8.98
N GLN A 162 7.70 12.54 -8.56
CA GLN A 162 8.95 13.05 -8.00
C GLN A 162 10.09 12.84 -9.00
N ILE A 163 10.90 13.89 -9.19
CA ILE A 163 12.09 13.84 -10.03
C ILE A 163 13.28 13.38 -9.19
N PHE A 164 13.95 12.34 -9.67
CA PHE A 164 15.17 11.76 -9.12
C PHE A 164 16.32 12.10 -10.07
N THR A 165 17.38 12.73 -9.56
CA THR A 165 18.53 13.15 -10.38
C THR A 165 19.84 12.92 -9.65
N ALA A 166 20.83 12.39 -10.35
CA ALA A 166 22.20 12.30 -9.89
C ALA A 166 23.15 12.84 -10.97
N GLY A 167 24.03 13.78 -10.59
CA GLY A 167 25.04 14.34 -11.48
C GLY A 167 26.24 13.40 -11.63
N LEU A 168 26.82 13.39 -12.83
CA LEU A 168 28.05 12.70 -13.15
C LEU A 168 29.05 13.66 -13.79
N GLU A 169 30.31 13.59 -13.35
CA GLU A 169 31.42 14.30 -13.98
C GLU A 169 32.69 13.45 -13.91
N VAL A 170 33.36 13.27 -15.05
CA VAL A 170 34.63 12.54 -15.16
C VAL A 170 35.63 13.40 -15.92
N SER A 171 36.83 13.61 -15.34
CA SER A 171 37.88 14.40 -15.98
C SER A 171 38.45 13.71 -17.23
N GLY A 172 38.85 14.48 -18.24
CA GLY A 172 39.45 13.95 -19.47
C GLY A 172 40.72 13.14 -19.23
N SER A 173 41.52 13.51 -18.22
CA SER A 173 42.69 12.73 -17.81
C SER A 173 42.31 11.34 -17.27
N GLN A 174 41.23 11.23 -16.49
CA GLN A 174 40.77 9.94 -15.97
C GLN A 174 40.22 9.04 -17.09
N LEU A 175 39.52 9.62 -18.07
CA LEU A 175 39.05 8.88 -19.25
C LEU A 175 40.20 8.36 -20.12
N ALA A 176 41.32 9.10 -20.18
CA ALA A 176 42.49 8.71 -20.96
C ALA A 176 43.38 7.67 -20.26
N VAL A 177 43.25 7.49 -18.94
CA VAL A 177 44.07 6.56 -18.16
C VAL A 177 43.46 5.17 -18.21
N ASN A 178 44.29 4.16 -18.47
CA ASN A 178 43.89 2.77 -18.31
C ASN A 178 43.70 2.45 -16.82
N THR A 179 42.46 2.41 -16.38
CA THR A 179 42.11 2.01 -15.02
C THR A 179 42.23 0.49 -14.87
N ILE A 180 42.60 0.02 -13.67
CA ILE A 180 42.71 -1.41 -13.39
C ILE A 180 41.35 -1.89 -12.89
N GLY A 181 40.73 -2.84 -13.61
CA GLY A 181 39.48 -3.48 -13.19
C GLY A 181 38.19 -2.76 -13.60
N VAL A 182 38.29 -1.59 -14.23
CA VAL A 182 37.16 -0.87 -14.83
C VAL A 182 37.46 -0.66 -16.31
N ALA A 183 36.52 -0.99 -17.19
CA ALA A 183 36.72 -0.84 -18.64
C ALA A 183 36.51 0.60 -19.09
N ASP A 184 35.49 1.28 -18.54
CA ASP A 184 35.20 2.69 -18.74
C ASP A 184 34.71 3.30 -17.41
N GLU A 185 35.39 4.36 -16.96
CA GLU A 185 35.06 5.05 -15.71
C GLU A 185 33.69 5.75 -15.82
N LEU A 186 33.35 6.29 -16.99
CA LEU A 186 32.07 6.98 -17.19
C LEU A 186 30.91 6.00 -16.98
N ASP A 187 30.98 4.83 -17.60
CA ASP A 187 29.93 3.81 -17.50
C ASP A 187 29.85 3.21 -16.10
N TYR A 188 30.99 2.99 -15.44
CA TYR A 188 31.00 2.56 -14.03
C TYR A 188 30.27 3.56 -13.13
N GLN A 189 30.57 4.84 -13.28
CA GLN A 189 29.91 5.87 -12.49
C GLN A 189 28.42 6.02 -12.85
N LYS A 190 28.01 5.83 -14.11
CA LYS A 190 26.59 5.76 -14.48
C LYS A 190 25.89 4.63 -13.70
N GLN A 191 26.48 3.44 -13.64
CA GLN A 191 25.91 2.30 -12.92
C GLN A 191 25.75 2.58 -11.42
N GLU A 192 26.77 3.14 -10.78
CA GLU A 192 26.71 3.45 -9.35
C GLU A 192 25.67 4.53 -9.04
N ARG A 193 25.58 5.59 -9.86
CA ARG A 193 24.55 6.63 -9.69
C ARG A 193 23.14 6.08 -9.92
N LEU A 194 22.96 5.17 -10.87
CA LEU A 194 21.66 4.52 -11.09
C LEU A 194 21.23 3.70 -9.87
N ARG A 195 22.16 2.95 -9.27
CA ARG A 195 21.91 2.17 -8.04
C ARG A 195 21.53 3.05 -6.86
N GLU A 196 22.23 4.17 -6.69
CA GLU A 196 21.87 5.17 -5.69
C GLU A 196 20.44 5.71 -5.89
N LEU A 197 20.06 6.03 -7.13
CA LEU A 197 18.72 6.54 -7.44
C LEU A 197 17.62 5.50 -7.24
N LEU A 198 17.86 4.23 -7.56
CA LEU A 198 16.91 3.14 -7.30
C LEU A 198 16.72 2.92 -5.79
N ARG A 199 17.80 3.00 -5.03
CA ARG A 199 17.76 2.95 -3.56
C ARG A 199 16.94 4.10 -2.97
N ASP A 200 17.14 5.31 -3.48
CA ASP A 200 16.39 6.50 -3.06
C ASP A 200 14.92 6.42 -3.48
N LEU A 201 14.63 5.80 -4.62
CA LEU A 201 13.27 5.52 -5.08
C LEU A 201 12.54 4.58 -4.11
N GLU A 202 13.13 3.44 -3.73
CA GLU A 202 12.49 2.51 -2.78
C GLU A 202 12.23 3.18 -1.43
N ASN A 203 13.20 3.93 -0.90
CA ASN A 203 13.01 4.66 0.34
C ASN A 203 11.87 5.69 0.23
N SER A 204 11.78 6.39 -0.90
CA SER A 204 10.70 7.34 -1.17
C SER A 204 9.35 6.64 -1.37
N VAL A 205 9.30 5.42 -1.90
CA VAL A 205 8.07 4.62 -1.98
C VAL A 205 7.58 4.24 -0.59
N ILE A 206 8.48 3.89 0.34
CA ILE A 206 8.09 3.46 1.69
C ILE A 206 7.77 4.67 2.59
N ASN A 207 8.66 5.66 2.63
CA ASN A 207 8.67 6.76 3.60
C ASN A 207 8.36 8.14 3.00
N GLY A 208 8.11 8.22 1.69
CA GLY A 208 7.82 9.49 1.02
C GLY A 208 6.59 10.18 1.60
N ILE A 209 6.59 11.50 1.52
CA ILE A 209 5.48 12.34 1.93
C ILE A 209 5.36 13.50 0.95
N ASP A 210 4.13 13.86 0.62
CA ASP A 210 3.82 15.04 -0.16
C ASP A 210 3.99 16.33 0.67
N PRO A 211 4.30 17.47 0.04
CA PRO A 211 4.34 18.75 0.74
C PRO A 211 2.93 19.13 1.21
N GLY A 212 2.81 19.61 2.45
CA GLY A 212 1.51 20.06 2.97
C GLY A 212 0.93 21.29 2.25
N ASP A 213 1.78 22.12 1.66
CA ASP A 213 1.42 23.30 0.87
C ASP A 213 2.06 23.21 -0.52
N ASP A 214 1.32 23.63 -1.57
CA ASP A 214 1.75 23.64 -2.98
C ASP A 214 2.34 22.30 -3.47
N PRO A 215 1.59 21.18 -3.40
CA PRO A 215 2.11 19.87 -3.72
C PRO A 215 2.50 19.70 -5.20
N GLU A 216 1.97 20.53 -6.10
CA GLU A 216 2.43 20.63 -7.50
C GLU A 216 3.88 21.13 -7.65
N GLY A 217 4.45 21.71 -6.59
CA GLY A 217 5.77 22.32 -6.54
C GLY A 217 5.79 23.81 -6.92
N SER A 218 6.78 24.53 -6.41
CA SER A 218 7.01 25.95 -6.70
C SER A 218 8.51 26.23 -6.85
N GLY A 219 8.89 27.49 -7.05
CA GLY A 219 10.31 27.89 -7.06
C GLY A 219 11.04 27.58 -5.74
N THR A 220 10.31 27.37 -4.65
CA THR A 220 10.83 27.08 -3.31
C THR A 220 10.35 25.75 -2.74
N THR A 221 9.19 25.26 -3.19
CA THR A 221 8.58 24.00 -2.75
C THR A 221 8.95 22.88 -3.71
N ARG A 222 9.54 21.80 -3.19
CA ARG A 222 9.87 20.62 -4.00
C ARG A 222 8.63 19.75 -4.15
N ARG A 223 8.38 19.24 -5.35
CA ARG A 223 7.37 18.21 -5.59
C ARG A 223 7.93 16.85 -5.18
N THR A 224 7.30 16.22 -4.20
CA THR A 224 7.65 14.88 -3.70
C THR A 224 6.43 13.97 -3.79
N MET A 225 6.67 12.67 -3.97
CA MET A 225 5.60 11.69 -4.02
C MET A 225 5.23 11.21 -2.62
N ARG A 226 3.95 10.95 -2.39
CA ARG A 226 3.45 10.33 -1.15
C ARG A 226 3.75 8.83 -1.17
N GLY A 227 4.39 8.33 -0.12
CA GLY A 227 4.79 6.94 0.08
C GLY A 227 3.74 6.09 0.80
N ILE A 228 3.93 4.77 0.81
CA ILE A 228 3.00 3.76 1.37
C ILE A 228 2.62 4.08 2.82
N ARG A 229 3.59 4.39 3.69
CA ARG A 229 3.31 4.66 5.11
C ARG A 229 2.44 5.90 5.30
N ALA A 230 2.64 6.91 4.47
CA ALA A 230 1.83 8.12 4.52
C ALA A 230 0.43 7.86 3.95
N TRP A 231 0.26 6.94 2.99
CA TRP A 231 -1.05 6.59 2.44
C TRP A 231 -1.95 5.85 3.43
N ILE A 232 -1.40 5.00 4.30
CA ILE A 232 -2.17 4.22 5.26
C ILE A 232 -2.59 5.12 6.43
N GLU A 233 -3.89 5.33 6.59
CA GLU A 233 -4.51 6.17 7.63
C GLU A 233 -5.56 5.40 8.44
N SER A 234 -6.32 4.48 7.82
CA SER A 234 -7.42 3.78 8.47
C SER A 234 -6.95 2.58 9.30
N ASN A 235 -5.98 1.84 8.75
CA ASN A 235 -5.48 0.58 9.32
C ASN A 235 -4.11 0.75 9.98
N ILE A 236 -4.05 1.62 10.99
CA ILE A 236 -2.86 1.80 11.82
C ILE A 236 -3.07 1.05 13.14
N PHE A 237 -2.32 -0.02 13.34
CA PHE A 237 -2.40 -0.88 14.52
C PHE A 237 -1.23 -0.61 15.45
N SER A 238 -1.48 -0.60 16.76
CA SER A 238 -0.43 -0.49 17.78
C SER A 238 -0.68 -1.53 18.88
N PRO A 239 0.38 -2.10 19.49
CA PRO A 239 0.23 -3.07 20.57
C PRO A 239 -0.61 -2.51 21.72
N GLY A 240 -1.62 -3.27 22.17
CA GLY A 240 -2.45 -2.92 23.33
C GLY A 240 -3.39 -1.73 23.13
N VAL A 241 -3.59 -1.29 21.89
CA VAL A 241 -4.55 -0.22 21.54
C VAL A 241 -5.76 -0.83 20.84
N ASP A 242 -6.96 -0.37 21.19
CA ASP A 242 -8.24 -0.90 20.70
C ASP A 242 -8.34 -2.43 20.89
N ASP A 243 -8.78 -3.16 19.85
CA ASP A 243 -8.93 -4.62 19.86
C ASP A 243 -7.61 -5.37 19.55
N MET A 244 -6.46 -4.68 19.57
CA MET A 244 -5.16 -5.28 19.30
C MET A 244 -4.51 -5.86 20.57
N PRO A 245 -4.00 -7.11 20.52
CA PRO A 245 -3.23 -7.69 21.61
C PRO A 245 -2.01 -6.83 22.01
N GLU A 246 -1.58 -6.93 23.27
CA GLU A 246 -0.42 -6.16 23.80
C GLU A 246 0.93 -6.63 23.23
N GLY A 247 0.98 -7.78 22.55
CA GLY A 247 2.23 -8.39 22.11
C GLY A 247 2.97 -9.09 23.26
N ASP A 248 4.28 -9.30 23.09
CA ASP A 248 5.19 -9.75 24.15
C ASP A 248 5.84 -8.51 24.79
N ASP A 249 5.12 -7.88 25.73
CA ASP A 249 5.45 -6.57 26.32
C ASP A 249 5.66 -5.45 25.27
N GLY A 250 4.76 -5.35 24.28
CA GLY A 250 4.87 -4.37 23.18
C GLY A 250 5.73 -4.84 22.00
N ALA A 251 6.43 -5.98 22.12
CA ALA A 251 7.12 -6.59 20.99
C ALA A 251 6.17 -7.39 20.10
N LEU A 252 6.53 -7.51 18.81
CA LEU A 252 5.75 -8.28 17.85
C LEU A 252 5.67 -9.77 18.25
N ASN A 253 4.45 -10.27 18.38
CA ASN A 253 4.13 -11.69 18.54
C ASN A 253 3.15 -12.17 17.44
N GLU A 254 2.92 -13.48 17.38
CA GLU A 254 2.05 -14.09 16.37
C GLU A 254 0.57 -13.67 16.53
N GLU A 255 0.10 -13.51 17.78
CA GLU A 255 -1.27 -13.12 18.08
C GLU A 255 -1.59 -11.71 17.58
N LEU A 256 -0.68 -10.75 17.80
CA LEU A 256 -0.80 -9.37 17.30
C LEU A 256 -0.79 -9.33 15.77
N LEU A 257 0.12 -10.07 15.13
CA LEU A 257 0.16 -10.14 13.67
C LEU A 257 -1.14 -10.71 13.09
N ASN A 258 -1.63 -11.82 13.64
CA ASN A 258 -2.87 -12.45 13.18
C ASN A 258 -4.11 -11.58 13.47
N ALA A 259 -4.13 -10.85 14.59
CA ALA A 259 -5.20 -9.91 14.90
C ALA A 259 -5.26 -8.75 13.89
N ALA A 260 -4.10 -8.20 13.49
CA ALA A 260 -4.02 -7.17 12.46
C ALA A 260 -4.46 -7.70 11.09
N LEU A 261 -3.99 -8.90 10.69
CA LEU A 261 -4.42 -9.55 9.44
C LEU A 261 -5.94 -9.80 9.42
N ARG A 262 -6.53 -10.24 10.54
CA ARG A 262 -7.97 -10.40 10.69
C ARG A 262 -8.71 -9.08 10.49
N ALA A 263 -8.26 -8.01 11.16
CA ALA A 263 -8.91 -6.71 11.10
C ALA A 263 -8.95 -6.17 9.66
N ILE A 264 -7.85 -6.31 8.91
CA ILE A 264 -7.78 -5.88 7.51
C ILE A 264 -8.67 -6.75 6.63
N TRP A 265 -8.67 -8.06 6.84
CA TRP A 265 -9.53 -9.00 6.11
C TRP A 265 -11.02 -8.69 6.29
N GLU A 266 -11.45 -8.40 7.52
CA GLU A 266 -12.84 -8.03 7.84
C GLU A 266 -13.30 -6.74 7.15
N GLN A 267 -12.39 -5.78 6.94
CA GLN A 267 -12.71 -4.49 6.33
C GLN A 267 -12.63 -4.49 4.80
N SER A 268 -11.62 -5.15 4.22
CA SER A 268 -11.30 -5.01 2.80
C SER A 268 -11.78 -6.18 1.93
N SER A 269 -12.19 -7.30 2.54
CA SER A 269 -12.50 -8.56 1.83
C SER A 269 -11.37 -9.03 0.88
N GLY A 270 -10.15 -8.50 1.05
CA GLY A 270 -8.94 -8.86 0.32
C GLY A 270 -7.94 -9.54 1.25
N SER A 271 -7.09 -10.39 0.69
CA SER A 271 -6.01 -11.05 1.43
C SER A 271 -4.71 -10.27 1.24
N ILE A 272 -4.01 -10.03 2.33
CA ILE A 272 -2.63 -9.53 2.31
C ILE A 272 -1.73 -10.64 1.78
N ASP A 273 -0.81 -10.27 0.89
CA ASP A 273 0.13 -11.20 0.27
C ASP A 273 1.59 -10.85 0.59
N THR A 274 1.84 -9.68 1.17
CA THR A 274 3.19 -9.16 1.36
C THR A 274 3.34 -8.50 2.72
N ILE A 275 4.32 -8.96 3.50
CA ILE A 275 4.74 -8.32 4.75
C ILE A 275 6.11 -7.68 4.50
N VAL A 276 6.22 -6.36 4.68
CA VAL A 276 7.49 -5.65 4.53
C VAL A 276 8.00 -5.21 5.90
N CYS A 277 9.23 -5.61 6.23
CA CYS A 277 9.76 -5.45 7.57
C CYS A 277 11.24 -5.08 7.59
N GLY A 278 11.66 -4.39 8.66
CA GLY A 278 13.07 -4.22 8.99
C GLY A 278 13.69 -5.49 9.58
N GLY A 279 15.02 -5.54 9.66
CA GLY A 279 15.75 -6.72 10.15
C GLY A 279 15.41 -7.12 11.59
N PHE A 280 15.03 -6.18 12.46
CA PHE A 280 14.62 -6.48 13.83
C PHE A 280 13.30 -7.27 13.87
N GLN A 281 12.26 -6.75 13.21
CA GLN A 281 10.96 -7.41 13.15
C GLN A 281 11.03 -8.75 12.39
N LYS A 282 11.86 -8.86 11.35
CA LYS A 282 12.13 -10.15 10.68
C LYS A 282 12.65 -11.22 11.66
N ARG A 283 13.50 -10.83 12.62
CA ARG A 283 14.00 -11.76 13.65
C ARG A 283 12.90 -12.21 14.60
N LYS A 284 11.98 -11.31 14.97
CA LYS A 284 10.80 -11.66 15.78
C LYS A 284 9.88 -12.63 15.03
N ILE A 285 9.60 -12.37 13.75
CA ILE A 285 8.83 -13.29 12.89
C ILE A 285 9.47 -14.68 12.82
N ASN A 286 10.81 -14.75 12.67
CA ASN A 286 11.51 -16.04 12.66
C ASN A 286 11.40 -16.80 14.00
N GLN A 287 11.11 -16.13 15.12
CA GLN A 287 10.94 -16.76 16.43
C GLN A 287 9.56 -17.38 16.63
N PHE A 288 8.56 -17.05 15.80
CA PHE A 288 7.21 -17.64 15.88
C PHE A 288 7.24 -19.17 15.73
N ILE A 289 8.22 -19.71 15.00
CA ILE A 289 8.40 -21.15 14.73
C ILE A 289 8.73 -21.98 15.99
N ALA A 290 9.13 -21.38 17.11
CA ALA A 290 9.75 -22.10 18.23
C ALA A 290 8.84 -23.10 18.96
N SER A 291 7.53 -23.15 18.71
CA SER A 291 6.58 -23.96 19.48
C SER A 291 6.20 -25.32 18.86
N GLY A 292 6.60 -25.66 17.63
CA GLY A 292 5.97 -26.81 16.92
C GLY A 292 6.81 -27.78 16.08
N GLN A 293 8.07 -27.48 15.71
CA GLN A 293 8.78 -28.38 14.80
C GLN A 293 9.39 -29.62 15.48
N ARG A 294 8.96 -30.80 15.04
CA ARG A 294 9.69 -32.07 15.22
C ARG A 294 10.85 -32.09 14.23
N PHE A 295 12.07 -31.96 14.75
CA PHE A 295 13.30 -32.08 13.98
C PHE A 295 13.37 -33.43 13.27
N VAL A 296 13.41 -33.43 11.93
CA VAL A 296 13.89 -34.57 11.15
C VAL A 296 15.37 -34.33 10.92
N GLU A 297 16.20 -35.08 11.65
CA GLU A 297 17.65 -35.01 11.59
C GLU A 297 18.15 -35.53 10.25
N LYS A 298 18.31 -34.64 9.25
CA LYS A 298 18.97 -35.03 8.00
C LYS A 298 19.77 -33.98 7.23
N ASP A 299 19.94 -32.76 7.74
CA ASP A 299 20.79 -31.77 7.06
C ASP A 299 21.72 -31.03 8.03
N ALA A 300 22.97 -30.81 7.60
CA ALA A 300 24.04 -30.15 8.37
C ALA A 300 23.91 -28.60 8.41
N HIS A 301 22.75 -28.06 8.03
CA HIS A 301 22.47 -26.63 8.01
C HIS A 301 21.18 -26.34 8.80
N TYR A 302 21.30 -25.52 9.83
CA TYR A 302 20.15 -24.97 10.56
C TYR A 302 19.59 -23.79 9.75
N GLN A 303 18.45 -23.95 9.11
CA GLN A 303 17.72 -22.88 8.43
C GLN A 303 16.36 -22.70 9.09
N SER A 304 16.22 -21.63 9.89
CA SER A 304 14.94 -21.20 10.49
C SER A 304 14.63 -19.79 10.01
N MET A 305 14.51 -19.63 8.70
CA MET A 305 14.10 -18.37 8.07
C MET A 305 12.68 -18.52 7.52
N VAL A 306 11.79 -17.62 7.92
CA VAL A 306 10.40 -17.57 7.44
C VAL A 306 10.35 -16.67 6.21
N ASP A 307 10.39 -17.24 5.01
CA ASP A 307 10.22 -16.46 3.78
C ASP A 307 8.74 -16.25 3.42
N VAL A 308 7.90 -17.21 3.81
CA VAL A 308 6.46 -17.18 3.64
C VAL A 308 5.81 -17.47 4.99
N TYR A 309 4.91 -16.57 5.40
CA TYR A 309 4.10 -16.69 6.59
C TYR A 309 2.67 -17.05 6.16
N GLU A 310 2.22 -18.23 6.54
CA GLU A 310 0.84 -18.68 6.30
C GLU A 310 0.02 -18.45 7.55
N SER A 311 -1.03 -17.64 7.42
CA SER A 311 -1.99 -17.34 8.47
C SER A 311 -3.37 -17.83 8.05
N ASP A 312 -4.32 -17.88 9.00
CA ASP A 312 -5.72 -18.19 8.71
C ASP A 312 -6.38 -17.20 7.73
N PHE A 313 -5.80 -16.01 7.55
CA PHE A 313 -6.35 -14.91 6.74
C PHE A 313 -5.62 -14.74 5.39
N GLY A 314 -4.60 -15.56 5.10
CA GLY A 314 -3.85 -15.50 3.85
C GLY A 314 -2.39 -15.92 3.97
N VAL A 315 -1.76 -16.07 2.81
CA VAL A 315 -0.34 -16.43 2.66
C VAL A 315 0.44 -15.16 2.32
N CYS A 316 1.33 -14.77 3.22
CA CYS A 316 2.12 -13.55 3.11
C CYS A 316 3.59 -13.86 2.83
N ARG A 317 4.18 -13.28 1.80
CA ARG A 317 5.63 -13.28 1.60
C ARG A 317 6.28 -12.22 2.47
N VAL A 318 7.29 -12.58 3.24
CA VAL A 318 7.99 -11.66 4.15
C VAL A 318 9.21 -11.06 3.47
N VAL A 319 9.07 -9.84 2.96
CA VAL A 319 10.12 -9.04 2.31
C VAL A 319 10.86 -8.21 3.37
N MET A 320 12.18 -8.30 3.38
CA MET A 320 13.00 -7.51 4.30
C MET A 320 13.52 -6.28 3.58
N SER A 321 13.13 -5.08 4.01
CA SER A 321 13.63 -3.81 3.49
C SER A 321 14.24 -2.97 4.61
N ARG A 322 15.39 -2.34 4.33
CA ARG A 322 16.15 -1.57 5.33
C ARG A 322 15.52 -0.20 5.62
N TRP A 323 14.61 0.23 4.75
CA TRP A 323 13.95 1.54 4.83
C TRP A 323 12.72 1.53 5.73
N VAL A 324 12.17 0.36 6.04
CA VAL A 324 11.09 0.25 7.03
C VAL A 324 11.67 0.55 8.42
N PRO A 325 11.06 1.46 9.20
CA PRO A 325 11.47 1.72 10.57
C PRO A 325 11.50 0.44 11.42
N GLN A 326 12.34 0.43 12.46
CA GLN A 326 12.52 -0.78 13.27
C GLN A 326 11.29 -1.11 14.12
N ASP A 327 10.49 -0.11 14.47
CA ASP A 327 9.26 -0.18 15.28
C ASP A 327 8.00 -0.39 14.42
N ALA A 328 8.15 -0.68 13.12
CA ALA A 328 7.04 -0.75 12.18
C ALA A 328 7.03 -2.04 11.33
N LEU A 329 5.83 -2.46 10.94
CA LEU A 329 5.57 -3.56 10.02
C LEU A 329 4.50 -3.15 8.99
N LEU A 330 4.81 -3.30 7.71
CA LEU A 330 3.85 -3.04 6.63
C LEU A 330 3.17 -4.33 6.19
N LEU A 331 1.85 -4.28 6.05
CA LEU A 331 0.99 -5.37 5.59
C LEU A 331 0.32 -4.91 4.30
N LEU A 332 0.71 -5.49 3.16
CA LEU A 332 0.38 -4.97 1.84
C LEU A 332 -0.27 -6.04 0.94
N ASP A 333 -1.18 -5.59 0.09
CA ASP A 333 -1.66 -6.33 -1.09
C ASP A 333 -0.91 -5.84 -2.33
N SER A 334 0.09 -6.62 -2.79
CA SER A 334 0.97 -6.23 -3.89
C SER A 334 0.22 -5.96 -5.19
N SER A 335 -0.94 -6.59 -5.42
CA SER A 335 -1.75 -6.42 -6.63
C SER A 335 -2.38 -5.03 -6.76
N ARG A 336 -2.36 -4.25 -5.68
CA ARG A 336 -2.97 -2.91 -5.58
C ARG A 336 -1.96 -1.78 -5.50
N ILE A 337 -0.67 -2.08 -5.63
CA ILE A 337 0.41 -1.10 -5.58
C ILE A 337 1.14 -1.11 -6.92
N ASP A 338 1.12 0.02 -7.61
CA ASP A 338 1.85 0.22 -8.87
C ASP A 338 2.88 1.36 -8.68
N ILE A 339 4.15 1.12 -9.04
CA ILE A 339 5.22 2.15 -9.01
C ILE A 339 5.60 2.46 -10.44
N MET A 340 5.24 3.64 -10.93
CA MET A 340 5.28 3.95 -12.34
C MET A 340 6.15 5.16 -12.68
N PRO A 341 6.97 5.08 -13.75
CA PRO A 341 7.63 6.25 -14.28
C PRO A 341 6.63 7.15 -15.00
N LEU A 342 6.93 8.46 -15.07
CA LEU A 342 6.27 9.35 -16.02
C LEU A 342 6.65 8.91 -17.45
N ALA A 343 5.69 8.90 -18.36
CA ALA A 343 5.86 8.44 -19.74
C ALA A 343 7.05 9.15 -20.41
N GLY A 344 8.04 8.36 -20.85
CA GLY A 344 9.27 8.86 -21.49
C GLY A 344 10.30 9.46 -20.52
N ARG A 345 10.11 9.30 -19.21
CA ARG A 345 11.04 9.77 -18.15
C ARG A 345 11.34 8.69 -17.12
N SER A 346 11.44 7.42 -17.55
CA SER A 346 12.15 6.40 -16.78
C SER A 346 13.60 6.82 -16.56
N PHE A 347 14.32 6.16 -15.64
CA PHE A 347 15.74 6.44 -15.45
C PHE A 347 16.52 6.32 -16.76
N HIS A 348 17.13 7.43 -17.17
CA HIS A 348 17.99 7.48 -18.35
C HIS A 348 19.16 8.41 -18.12
N TYR A 349 20.27 8.14 -18.81
CA TYR A 349 21.41 9.03 -18.85
C TYR A 349 21.17 10.17 -19.83
N LYS A 350 21.41 11.40 -19.37
CA LYS A 350 21.36 12.61 -20.18
C LYS A 350 22.75 13.26 -20.20
N PRO A 351 23.44 13.27 -21.34
CA PRO A 351 24.71 13.99 -21.47
C PRO A 351 24.47 15.50 -21.34
N LEU A 352 25.38 16.19 -20.67
CA LEU A 352 25.40 17.64 -20.51
C LEU A 352 26.60 18.22 -21.27
N ALA A 353 26.62 19.55 -21.42
CA ALA A 353 27.80 20.21 -21.99
C ALA A 353 29.01 19.98 -21.07
N SER A 354 30.14 19.60 -21.67
CA SER A 354 31.43 19.49 -20.98
C SER A 354 31.81 20.81 -20.32
N THR A 355 32.28 20.76 -19.07
CA THR A 355 32.72 21.94 -18.32
C THR A 355 34.23 21.89 -18.12
N GLY A 356 34.99 22.62 -18.93
CA GLY A 356 36.45 22.50 -18.91
C GLY A 356 36.93 21.21 -19.58
N ASP A 357 37.91 20.52 -18.98
CA ASP A 357 38.43 19.22 -19.45
C ASP A 357 37.75 18.06 -18.69
N SER A 358 36.42 18.00 -18.76
CA SER A 358 35.60 16.93 -18.18
C SER A 358 34.40 16.60 -19.05
N GLU A 359 34.01 15.32 -19.05
CA GLU A 359 32.71 14.89 -19.53
C GLU A 359 31.69 15.00 -18.40
N CYS A 360 30.57 15.66 -18.68
CA CYS A 360 29.50 15.91 -17.72
C CYS A 360 28.19 15.28 -18.19
N GLY A 361 27.42 14.74 -17.26
CA GLY A 361 26.10 14.20 -17.51
C GLY A 361 25.26 14.12 -16.24
N GLN A 362 24.04 13.62 -16.38
CA GLN A 362 23.20 13.31 -15.23
C GLN A 362 22.33 12.10 -15.55
N ILE A 363 22.00 11.32 -14.54
CA ILE A 363 20.90 10.34 -14.62
C ILE A 363 19.67 11.03 -14.07
N ILE A 364 18.57 10.96 -14.82
CA ILE A 364 17.30 11.54 -14.45
C ILE A 364 16.19 10.51 -14.64
N GLY A 365 15.29 10.44 -13.67
CA GLY A 365 14.06 9.67 -13.75
C GLY A 365 12.96 10.39 -12.99
N GLU A 366 11.72 10.14 -13.35
CA GLU A 366 10.56 10.74 -12.69
C GLU A 366 9.53 9.66 -12.45
N TYR A 367 9.18 9.46 -11.18
CA TYR A 367 8.37 8.33 -10.73
C TYR A 367 7.24 8.79 -9.79
N THR A 368 6.18 8.01 -9.73
CA THR A 368 5.11 8.14 -8.75
C THR A 368 4.64 6.74 -8.34
N MET A 369 3.77 6.68 -7.34
CA MET A 369 3.12 5.44 -6.94
C MET A 369 1.60 5.62 -6.87
N GLU A 370 0.91 4.54 -7.18
CA GLU A 370 -0.53 4.40 -7.06
C GLU A 370 -0.83 3.30 -6.05
N LEU A 371 -1.51 3.66 -4.96
CA LEU A 371 -1.97 2.73 -3.95
C LEU A 371 -3.49 2.68 -4.02
N ARG A 372 -4.03 1.55 -4.49
CA ARG A 372 -5.47 1.34 -4.62
C ARG A 372 -6.05 0.72 -3.36
N ASN A 373 -7.24 1.17 -2.98
CA ASN A 373 -8.00 0.67 -1.83
C ASN A 373 -7.15 0.60 -0.56
N GLU A 374 -6.98 1.75 0.09
CA GLU A 374 -6.16 1.90 1.30
C GLU A 374 -6.53 0.90 2.40
N ASN A 375 -7.82 0.61 2.57
CA ASN A 375 -8.32 -0.39 3.53
C ASN A 375 -7.77 -1.82 3.31
N ALA A 376 -7.23 -2.15 2.13
CA ALA A 376 -6.58 -3.45 1.86
C ALA A 376 -5.17 -3.58 2.44
N HIS A 377 -4.59 -2.47 2.89
CA HIS A 377 -3.27 -2.41 3.47
C HIS A 377 -3.37 -2.09 4.95
N GLY A 378 -2.29 -2.30 5.67
CA GLY A 378 -2.20 -1.93 7.08
C GLY A 378 -0.76 -1.70 7.51
N LEU A 379 -0.64 -1.01 8.63
CA LEU A 379 0.63 -0.65 9.23
C LEU A 379 0.55 -0.94 10.72
N ILE A 380 1.43 -1.80 11.22
CA ILE A 380 1.65 -1.93 12.66
C ILE A 380 2.79 -0.99 13.04
N THR A 381 2.59 -0.15 14.05
CA THR A 381 3.59 0.80 14.58
C THR A 381 3.73 0.69 16.08
N GLY A 382 4.78 1.31 16.63
CA GLY A 382 4.99 1.34 18.08
C GLY A 382 5.42 0.00 18.67
N LEU A 383 6.02 -0.86 17.84
CA LEU A 383 6.60 -2.12 18.29
C LEU A 383 7.87 -1.85 19.08
N ASP A 384 8.06 -2.56 20.19
CA ASP A 384 9.29 -2.47 20.98
C ASP A 384 10.49 -3.09 20.23
N VAL A 385 11.66 -2.45 20.35
CA VAL A 385 12.88 -2.72 19.55
C VAL A 385 14.13 -2.91 20.42
#